data_AF-A0A5J5IHY3-F1
#
_entry.id   AF-A0A5J5IHY3-F1
#
_cell.length_a   1.000
_cell.length_b   1.000
_cell.length_c   1.000
_cell.angle_alpha   90.00
_cell.angle_beta   90.00
_cell.angle_gamma   90.00
#
_symmetry.space_group_name_H-M   'P 1'
#
loop_
_entity.id
_entity.type
_entity.pdbx_description
1 polymer ?
#
loop_
_entity_poly.entity_id
_entity_poly.type
_entity_poly.pdbx_seq_one_letter_code
_entity_poly.pdbx_strand_id
1 'polypeptide(L)'
;MNTKLLMTISAAILGAVGIILTFMPQEVSHFLNFTELTPIVFQILGALYFGFAMLNWTAKANLIGGIYSRPIAIGNFTHFLIGGLASIKLVLHNTALTSIWICAIVYLVFALLFGYVFFTNPSSNNRAA
;
A
#
# COMPACT_ATOMS: atom_id res chain seq x y z
N MET A 1 -9.10 8.47 -14.84
CA MET A 1 -8.01 7.58 -14.39
C MET A 1 -8.56 6.17 -14.34
N ASN A 2 -7.82 5.16 -14.83
CA ASN A 2 -8.26 3.77 -14.76
C ASN A 2 -8.10 3.23 -13.32
N THR A 3 -9.16 3.35 -12.51
CA THR A 3 -9.15 2.91 -11.10
C THR A 3 -9.00 1.41 -10.97
N LYS A 4 -9.54 0.63 -11.92
CA LYS A 4 -9.40 -0.82 -11.92
C LYS A 4 -7.95 -1.26 -12.03
N LEU A 5 -7.16 -0.62 -12.90
CA LEU A 5 -5.72 -0.85 -12.98
C LEU A 5 -5.01 -0.47 -11.68
N LEU A 6 -5.29 0.71 -11.12
CA LEU A 6 -4.72 1.15 -9.84
C LEU A 6 -4.99 0.13 -8.71
N MET A 7 -6.24 -0.31 -8.59
CA MET A 7 -6.66 -1.30 -7.60
C MET A 7 -5.99 -2.65 -7.81
N THR A 8 -5.81 -3.07 -9.07
CA THR A 8 -5.15 -4.35 -9.40
C THR A 8 -3.66 -4.32 -9.07
N ILE A 9 -2.94 -3.26 -9.46
CA ILE A 9 -1.50 -3.14 -9.19
C ILE A 9 -1.24 -3.00 -7.69
N SER A 10 -2.00 -2.15 -6.99
CA SER A 10 -1.86 -2.02 -5.53
C SER A 10 -2.19 -3.31 -4.80
N ALA A 11 -3.22 -4.05 -5.23
CA ALA A 11 -3.52 -5.38 -4.68
C ALA A 11 -2.37 -6.37 -4.92
N ALA A 12 -1.80 -6.41 -6.12
CA ALA A 12 -0.69 -7.32 -6.42
C ALA A 12 0.54 -7.03 -5.56
N ILE A 13 0.91 -5.76 -5.41
CA ILE A 13 2.07 -5.34 -4.60
C ILE A 13 1.83 -5.62 -3.12
N LEU A 14 0.72 -5.15 -2.55
CA LEU A 14 0.41 -5.38 -1.14
C LEU A 14 0.21 -6.87 -0.83
N GLY A 15 -0.35 -7.63 -1.78
CA GLY A 15 -0.56 -9.07 -1.65
C GLY A 15 0.75 -9.83 -1.63
N ALA A 16 1.67 -9.51 -2.56
CA ALA A 16 3.00 -10.13 -2.59
C ALA A 16 3.78 -9.83 -1.31
N VAL A 17 3.85 -8.57 -0.89
CA VAL A 17 4.52 -8.18 0.36
C VAL A 17 3.84 -8.81 1.57
N GLY A 18 2.50 -8.83 1.60
CA GLY A 18 1.71 -9.47 2.65
C GLY A 18 2.05 -10.95 2.81
N ILE A 19 2.09 -11.70 1.71
CA ILE A 19 2.48 -13.12 1.71
C ILE A 19 3.91 -13.29 2.24
N ILE A 20 4.88 -12.52 1.73
CA ILE A 20 6.28 -12.62 2.18
C ILE A 20 6.38 -12.36 3.68
N LEU A 21 5.78 -11.29 4.19
CA LEU A 21 5.86 -10.94 5.61
C LEU A 21 5.09 -11.91 6.51
N THR A 22 4.02 -12.55 6.01
CA THR A 22 3.24 -13.52 6.79
C THR A 22 3.90 -14.89 6.88
N PHE A 23 4.49 -15.37 5.77
CA PHE A 23 5.04 -16.73 5.66
C PHE A 23 6.56 -16.79 5.85
N MET A 24 7.28 -15.68 5.67
CA MET A 24 8.74 -15.60 5.83
C MET A 24 9.19 -14.45 6.78
N PRO A 25 8.54 -14.24 7.94
CA PRO A 25 8.88 -13.11 8.81
C PRO A 25 10.29 -13.19 9.42
N GLN A 26 10.80 -14.40 9.68
CA GLN A 26 12.14 -14.61 10.24
C GLN A 26 13.23 -14.30 9.22
N GLU A 27 13.05 -14.73 7.98
CA GLU A 27 13.99 -14.50 6.87
C GLU A 27 14.11 -13.00 6.58
N VAL A 28 12.98 -12.28 6.58
CA VAL A 28 12.96 -10.83 6.40
C VAL A 28 13.62 -10.11 7.59
N SER A 29 13.34 -10.54 8.82
CA SER A 29 13.98 -10.00 10.03
C SER A 29 15.49 -10.17 10.01
N HIS A 30 15.96 -11.38 9.66
CA HIS A 30 17.38 -11.68 9.54
C HIS A 30 18.05 -10.88 8.41
N PHE A 31 17.43 -10.81 7.23
CA PHE A 31 17.94 -10.03 6.10
C PHE A 31 18.12 -8.54 6.43
N LEU A 32 17.24 -7.99 7.26
CA LEU A 32 17.27 -6.59 7.69
C LEU A 32 18.09 -6.37 8.98
N ASN A 33 18.72 -7.41 9.54
CA ASN A 33 19.46 -7.39 10.80
C ASN A 33 18.64 -6.86 11.99
N PHE A 34 17.34 -7.17 12.02
CA PHE A 34 16.45 -6.79 13.12
C PHE A 34 16.39 -7.88 14.21
N THR A 35 16.03 -7.49 15.44
CA THR A 35 16.08 -8.34 16.64
C THR A 35 14.83 -9.20 16.85
N GLU A 36 14.90 -10.12 17.82
CA GLU A 36 13.94 -11.18 18.20
C GLU A 36 12.44 -10.80 18.22
N LEU A 37 12.05 -9.56 18.53
CA LEU A 37 10.63 -9.14 18.56
C LEU A 37 10.06 -8.73 17.18
N THR A 38 10.90 -8.63 16.14
CA THR A 38 10.46 -8.16 14.81
C THR A 38 9.70 -9.17 13.95
N PRO A 39 9.89 -10.50 14.04
CA PRO A 39 9.13 -11.45 13.22
C PRO A 39 7.62 -11.39 13.45
N ILE A 40 7.16 -11.30 14.71
CA ILE A 40 5.73 -11.20 15.01
C ILE A 40 5.12 -9.89 14.49
N VAL A 41 5.88 -8.78 14.58
CA VAL A 41 5.47 -7.49 14.02
C VAL A 41 5.34 -7.57 12.50
N PHE A 42 6.30 -8.22 11.82
CA PHE A 42 6.21 -8.45 10.37
C PHE A 42 5.03 -9.34 10.00
N GLN A 43 4.73 -10.39 10.77
CA GLN A 43 3.60 -11.24 10.49
C GLN A 43 2.26 -10.50 10.61
N ILE A 44 2.11 -9.64 11.62
CA ILE A 44 0.93 -8.77 11.79
C ILE A 44 0.84 -7.74 10.65
N LEU A 45 1.95 -7.11 10.27
CA LEU A 45 1.99 -6.20 9.12
C LEU A 45 1.66 -6.93 7.81
N GLY A 46 2.13 -8.17 7.66
CA GLY A 46 1.83 -9.02 6.51
C GLY A 46 0.34 -9.30 6.39
N ALA A 47 -0.31 -9.66 7.50
CA ALA A 47 -1.76 -9.85 7.54
C ALA A 47 -2.52 -8.55 7.21
N LEU A 48 -2.03 -7.40 7.69
CA LEU A 48 -2.61 -6.08 7.38
C LEU A 48 -2.48 -5.75 5.90
N TYR A 49 -1.30 -5.94 5.30
CA TYR A 49 -1.06 -5.67 3.87
C TYR A 49 -1.87 -6.62 2.99
N PHE A 50 -1.93 -7.91 3.35
CA PHE A 50 -2.76 -8.88 2.64
C PHE A 50 -4.25 -8.54 2.76
N GLY A 51 -4.71 -8.06 3.91
CA GLY A 51 -6.08 -7.57 4.08
C GLY A 51 -6.40 -6.41 3.13
N PHE A 52 -5.53 -5.40 3.04
CA PHE A 52 -5.66 -4.32 2.05
C PHE A 52 -5.60 -4.84 0.61
N ALA A 53 -4.75 -5.82 0.33
CA ALA A 53 -4.67 -6.44 -1.00
C ALA A 53 -6.00 -7.08 -1.40
N MET A 54 -6.62 -7.83 -0.48
CA MET A 54 -7.93 -8.45 -0.72
C MET A 54 -9.04 -7.42 -0.87
N LEU A 55 -9.04 -6.34 -0.08
CA LEU A 55 -9.96 -5.22 -0.25
C LEU A 55 -9.81 -4.60 -1.64
N ASN A 56 -8.57 -4.35 -2.09
CA ASN A 56 -8.32 -3.75 -3.39
C ASN A 56 -8.69 -4.69 -4.53
N TRP A 57 -8.37 -5.98 -4.40
CA TRP A 57 -8.68 -6.99 -5.41
C TRP A 57 -10.19 -7.20 -5.58
N THR A 58 -10.93 -7.26 -4.48
CA THR A 58 -12.38 -7.52 -4.52
C THR A 58 -13.16 -6.28 -4.96
N ALA A 59 -12.70 -5.08 -4.58
CA ALA A 59 -13.34 -3.83 -4.97
C ALA A 59 -12.92 -3.29 -6.35
N LYS A 60 -11.94 -3.89 -7.05
CA LYS A 60 -11.36 -3.34 -8.29
C LYS A 60 -12.35 -3.05 -9.42
N ALA A 61 -13.51 -3.73 -9.43
CA ALA A 61 -14.56 -3.52 -10.43
C ALA A 61 -15.58 -2.43 -10.03
N ASN A 62 -15.48 -1.88 -8.81
CA ASN A 62 -16.38 -0.85 -8.34
C ASN A 62 -15.96 0.54 -8.83
N LEU A 63 -16.91 1.48 -8.84
CA LEU A 63 -16.64 2.90 -9.08
C LEU A 63 -15.95 3.53 -7.86
N ILE A 64 -14.61 3.46 -7.83
CA ILE A 64 -13.80 3.99 -6.73
C ILE A 64 -13.89 5.52 -6.66
N GLY A 65 -13.97 6.06 -5.44
CA GLY A 65 -14.09 7.51 -5.18
C GLY A 65 -15.53 8.03 -5.07
N GLY A 66 -16.52 7.28 -5.57
CA GLY A 66 -17.94 7.59 -5.37
C GLY A 66 -18.40 7.30 -3.93
N ILE A 67 -19.59 7.77 -3.53
CA ILE A 67 -20.09 7.72 -2.14
C ILE A 67 -19.88 6.33 -1.48
N TYR A 68 -20.16 5.25 -2.21
CA TYR A 68 -20.02 3.87 -1.70
C TYR A 68 -18.57 3.36 -1.60
N SER A 69 -17.68 3.76 -2.51
CA SER A 69 -16.28 3.31 -2.53
C SER A 69 -15.28 4.40 -2.08
N ARG A 70 -15.78 5.52 -1.56
CA ARG A 70 -14.96 6.61 -1.01
C ARG A 70 -14.17 6.18 0.23
N PRO A 71 -14.70 5.38 1.17
CA PRO A 71 -13.92 4.88 2.29
C PRO A 71 -12.69 4.06 1.85
N ILE A 72 -12.81 3.28 0.77
CA ILE A 72 -11.71 2.48 0.21
C ILE A 72 -10.61 3.40 -0.35
N ALA A 73 -10.99 4.47 -1.05
CA ALA A 73 -10.06 5.48 -1.55
C ALA A 73 -9.32 6.18 -0.41
N ILE A 74 -10.06 6.59 0.65
CA ILE A 74 -9.48 7.23 1.84
C ILE A 74 -8.51 6.27 2.54
N GLY A 75 -8.90 5.02 2.78
CA GLY A 75 -8.06 4.05 3.49
C GLY A 75 -6.76 3.75 2.77
N ASN A 76 -6.80 3.57 1.44
CA ASN A 76 -5.58 3.42 0.64
C ASN A 76 -4.74 4.70 0.65
N PHE A 77 -5.36 5.86 0.46
CA PHE A 77 -4.66 7.14 0.48
C PHE A 77 -3.92 7.35 1.81
N THR A 78 -4.58 7.15 2.94
CA THR A 78 -3.96 7.34 4.26
C THR A 78 -2.87 6.31 4.51
N HIS A 79 -3.08 5.03 4.15
CA HIS A 79 -2.06 3.99 4.27
C HIS A 79 -0.78 4.36 3.52
N PHE A 80 -0.90 4.69 2.23
CA PHE A 80 0.24 5.01 1.38
C PHE A 80 0.88 6.36 1.73
N LEU A 81 0.09 7.37 2.08
CA LEU A 81 0.61 8.69 2.46
C LEU A 81 1.41 8.59 3.77
N ILE A 82 0.83 8.03 4.83
CA ILE A 82 1.47 7.96 6.14
C ILE A 82 2.70 7.05 6.08
N GLY A 83 2.60 5.89 5.44
CA GLY A 83 3.74 4.99 5.24
C GLY A 83 4.87 5.62 4.42
N GLY A 84 4.52 6.37 3.36
CA GLY A 84 5.47 7.09 2.52
C GLY A 84 6.21 8.19 3.30
N LEU A 85 5.48 9.03 4.04
CA LEU A 85 6.07 10.08 4.87
C LEU A 85 6.94 9.52 5.99
N ALA A 86 6.52 8.42 6.64
CA ALA A 86 7.33 7.73 7.64
C ALA A 86 8.64 7.20 7.03
N SER A 87 8.58 6.63 5.81
CA SER A 87 9.76 6.13 5.10
C SER A 87 10.73 7.25 4.75
N ILE A 88 10.23 8.39 4.23
CA ILE A 88 11.07 9.58 3.97
C ILE A 88 11.75 10.05 5.25
N LYS A 89 10.99 10.17 6.35
CA LYS A 89 11.53 10.63 7.64
C LYS A 89 12.68 9.74 8.11
N LEU A 90 12.56 8.43 7.95
CA LEU A 90 13.60 7.48 8.33
C LEU A 90 14.86 7.65 7.49
N VAL A 91 14.72 7.75 6.17
CA VAL A 91 15.85 7.84 5.24
C VAL A 91 16.59 9.18 5.38
N LEU A 92 15.88 10.27 5.67
CA LEU A 92 16.50 11.56 5.95
C LEU A 92 17.36 11.55 7.23
N HIS A 93 17.03 10.69 8.21
CA HIS A 93 17.84 10.54 9.43
C HIS A 93 18.97 9.50 9.28
N ASN A 94 18.81 8.53 8.37
CA ASN A 94 19.77 7.44 8.20
C ASN A 94 19.94 7.07 6.72
N THR A 95 20.93 7.71 6.09
CA THR A 95 21.18 7.60 4.64
C THR A 95 21.74 6.25 4.20
N ALA A 96 22.19 5.41 5.14
CA ALA A 96 22.70 4.07 4.86
C ALA A 96 21.60 3.07 4.44
N LEU A 97 20.33 3.41 4.64
CA LEU A 97 19.19 2.54 4.35
C LEU A 97 18.67 2.74 2.92
N THR A 98 19.54 2.54 1.92
CA THR A 98 19.21 2.80 0.50
C THR A 98 18.00 2.01 0.01
N SER A 99 17.76 0.79 0.51
CA SER A 99 16.60 -0.03 0.13
C SER A 99 15.24 0.61 0.51
N ILE A 100 15.21 1.48 1.52
CA ILE A 100 13.97 2.13 1.99
C ILE A 100 13.53 3.24 1.02
N TRP A 101 14.43 3.80 0.21
CA TRP A 101 14.06 4.74 -0.85
C TRP A 101 13.07 4.13 -1.85
N ILE A 102 13.26 2.86 -2.20
CA ILE A 102 12.36 2.15 -3.13
C ILE A 102 10.95 2.09 -2.53
N CYS A 103 10.85 1.70 -1.26
CA CYS A 103 9.58 1.69 -0.53
C CYS A 103 8.95 3.08 -0.48
N ALA A 104 9.73 4.12 -0.15
CA ALA A 104 9.24 5.49 -0.10
C ALA A 104 8.67 5.97 -1.44
N ILE A 105 9.38 5.73 -2.54
CA ILE A 105 8.94 6.10 -3.89
C ILE A 105 7.64 5.37 -4.25
N VAL A 106 7.58 4.05 -4.05
CA VAL A 106 6.38 3.25 -4.34
C VAL A 106 5.18 3.77 -3.54
N TYR A 107 5.36 4.01 -2.24
CA TYR A 107 4.31 4.54 -1.37
C TYR A 107 3.84 5.92 -1.81
N LEU A 108 4.76 6.85 -2.15
CA LEU A 108 4.39 8.19 -2.58
C LEU A 108 3.66 8.20 -3.92
N VAL A 109 4.06 7.36 -4.87
CA VAL A 109 3.34 7.21 -6.15
C VAL A 109 1.90 6.78 -5.89
N PHE A 110 1.68 5.74 -5.07
CA PHE A 110 0.31 5.33 -4.72
C PHE A 110 -0.44 6.39 -3.92
N ALA A 111 0.22 7.11 -3.01
CA ALA A 111 -0.39 8.19 -2.25
C ALA A 111 -0.91 9.31 -3.17
N LEU A 112 -0.13 9.71 -4.18
CA LEU A 112 -0.56 10.71 -5.16
C LEU A 112 -1.74 10.20 -6.01
N LEU A 113 -1.68 8.94 -6.46
CA LEU A 113 -2.74 8.34 -7.27
C LEU A 113 -4.06 8.18 -6.49
N PHE A 114 -4.01 7.66 -5.27
CA PHE A 114 -5.20 7.54 -4.41
C PHE A 114 -5.67 8.90 -3.88
N GLY A 115 -4.77 9.85 -3.66
CA GLY A 115 -5.11 11.23 -3.35
C GLY A 115 -5.90 11.88 -4.49
N TYR A 116 -5.45 11.69 -5.73
CA TYR A 116 -6.19 12.14 -6.90
C TYR A 116 -7.59 11.52 -6.96
N VAL A 117 -7.73 10.20 -6.75
CA VAL A 117 -9.05 9.53 -6.69
C VAL A 117 -9.93 10.07 -5.57
N PHE A 118 -9.36 10.37 -4.41
CA PHE A 118 -10.12 10.85 -3.26
C PHE A 118 -10.63 12.28 -3.45
N PHE A 119 -9.83 13.15 -4.06
CA PHE A 119 -10.18 14.57 -4.26
C PHE A 119 -10.90 14.85 -5.57
N THR A 120 -10.97 13.90 -6.50
CA THR A 120 -11.72 14.04 -7.75
C THR A 120 -13.03 13.28 -7.71
N ASN A 121 -14.10 13.91 -8.21
CA ASN A 121 -15.39 13.23 -8.35
C ASN A 121 -15.33 12.23 -9.51
N PRO A 122 -15.88 11.02 -9.36
CA PRO A 122 -15.93 10.07 -10.47
C PRO A 122 -16.80 10.61 -11.60
N SER A 123 -16.25 10.73 -12.81
CA SER A 123 -17.02 11.06 -14.01
C SER A 123 -17.75 9.82 -14.55
N SER A 124 -18.88 9.99 -15.24
CA SER A 124 -19.70 8.89 -15.75
C SER A 124 -18.94 7.95 -16.71
N ASN A 125 -17.86 8.43 -17.31
CA ASN A 125 -17.03 7.68 -18.26
C ASN A 125 -16.22 6.55 -17.60
N ASN A 126 -16.06 6.57 -16.26
CA ASN A 126 -15.39 5.49 -15.53
C ASN A 126 -16.25 4.21 -15.36
N ARG A 127 -17.49 4.17 -15.87
CA ARG A 127 -18.35 2.98 -15.80
C ARG A 127 -18.00 1.90 -16.83
N ALA A 128 -17.19 2.23 -17.85
CA ALA A 128 -17.00 1.39 -19.04
C ALA A 128 -15.61 0.73 -19.17
N ALA A 129 -14.70 0.90 -18.19
CA ALA A 129 -13.33 0.36 -18.21
C ALA A 129 -13.07 -0.59 -17.02
#